data_AF-A0A3M1MNE2-F1
#
_entry.id   AF-A0A3M1MNE2-F1
#
_cell.length_a   1.000
_cell.length_b   1.000
_cell.length_c   1.000
_cell.angle_alpha   90.00
_cell.angle_beta   90.00
_cell.angle_gamma   90.00
#
_symmetry.space_group_name_H-M   'P 1'
#
loop_
_entity.id
_entity.type
_entity.pdbx_description
1 polymer ?
#
loop_
_entity_poly.entity_id
_entity_poly.type
_entity_poly.pdbx_seq_one_letter_code
_entity_poly.pdbx_strand_id
1 'polypeptide(L)'
;LVGIFAPTLYKDQQKFPGFNFVTRYQPSTVIGDMLLGGLGFQREEESGLKYFGSFGWTQLRPNGKAGLFGGMATDAIFEPALSADGSEIILVPVRAENDDAQDGYGVYVGVQIPAPMGKFGVEYNYGSKYWTPFTQAQDDMLGSKLATRGHVGEAYYIFDVNPNMFIKVGGLYYDYEYTGSGSPVGKPVKVDDVLDGKAYSMLPVVDTAWDGYASLTIKF
;
A
#
# COMPACT_ATOMS: atom_id res chain seq x y z
N LEU A 1 -17.28 34.56 17.65
CA LEU A 1 -16.64 33.82 16.54
C LEU A 1 -16.44 32.31 16.78
N VAL A 2 -16.89 31.71 17.89
CA VAL A 2 -16.88 30.23 18.12
C VAL A 2 -18.28 29.59 17.94
N GLY A 3 -19.32 30.39 17.72
CA GLY A 3 -20.72 29.93 17.63
C GLY A 3 -21.19 29.44 16.26
N ILE A 4 -20.31 29.33 15.26
CA ILE A 4 -20.72 29.03 13.88
C ILE A 4 -20.59 27.53 13.54
N PHE A 5 -19.79 26.75 14.29
CA PHE A 5 -19.56 25.32 13.96
C PHE A 5 -19.80 24.31 15.08
N ALA A 6 -20.08 24.76 16.31
CA ALA A 6 -20.42 23.88 17.44
C ALA A 6 -21.87 23.32 17.44
N PRO A 7 -22.93 24.01 16.93
CA PRO A 7 -24.30 23.55 17.11
C PRO A 7 -24.72 22.34 16.25
N THR A 8 -24.00 22.04 15.16
CA THR A 8 -24.40 20.99 14.22
C THR A 8 -23.88 19.61 14.64
N LEU A 9 -22.61 19.49 15.09
CA LEU A 9 -22.11 18.21 15.58
C LEU A 9 -22.79 17.73 16.87
N TYR A 10 -23.16 18.65 17.75
CA TYR A 10 -23.69 18.31 19.07
C TYR A 10 -25.14 17.81 19.00
N LYS A 11 -25.95 18.32 18.06
CA LYS A 11 -27.35 17.90 17.91
C LYS A 11 -27.49 16.48 17.34
N ASP A 12 -26.53 16.03 16.52
CA ASP A 12 -26.57 14.69 15.94
C ASP A 12 -26.01 13.61 16.87
N GLN A 13 -25.02 13.95 17.71
CA GLN A 13 -24.52 13.03 18.75
C GLN A 13 -25.58 12.70 19.82
N GLN A 14 -26.45 13.64 20.17
CA GLN A 14 -27.42 13.46 21.26
C GLN A 14 -28.59 12.53 20.92
N LYS A 15 -28.87 12.27 19.64
CA LYS A 15 -29.96 11.36 19.25
C LYS A 15 -29.58 9.89 19.37
N PHE A 16 -28.30 9.58 19.56
CA PHE A 16 -27.82 8.21 19.66
C PHE A 16 -26.81 8.04 20.81
N PRO A 17 -27.29 8.05 22.07
CA PRO A 17 -26.42 8.08 23.27
C PRO A 17 -25.59 6.80 23.52
N GLY A 18 -25.66 5.79 22.63
CA GLY A 18 -24.80 4.60 22.60
C GLY A 18 -24.12 4.36 21.24
N PHE A 19 -24.17 5.33 20.33
CA PHE A 19 -23.69 5.21 18.96
C PHE A 19 -22.42 6.05 18.85
N ASN A 20 -21.30 5.35 18.95
CA ASN A 20 -20.05 5.83 18.40
C ASN A 20 -20.33 6.16 16.91
N PHE A 21 -19.77 7.25 16.33
CA PHE A 21 -19.79 7.37 14.87
C PHE A 21 -18.88 6.25 14.34
N VAL A 22 -19.42 5.04 14.28
CA VAL A 22 -18.83 3.93 13.59
C VAL A 22 -19.03 4.27 12.13
N THR A 23 -18.12 5.07 11.56
CA THR A 23 -17.93 5.17 10.11
C THR A 23 -17.34 3.84 9.63
N ARG A 24 -18.11 2.76 9.81
CA ARG A 24 -17.76 1.47 9.22
C ARG A 24 -18.12 1.58 7.76
N TYR A 25 -17.13 1.86 6.94
CA TYR A 25 -17.24 1.65 5.51
C TYR A 25 -17.48 0.16 5.29
N GLN A 26 -18.70 -0.19 4.92
CA GLN A 26 -19.07 -1.55 4.57
C GLN A 26 -18.77 -1.76 3.08
N PRO A 27 -18.22 -2.93 2.69
CA PRO A 27 -18.11 -3.29 1.28
C PRO A 27 -19.49 -3.19 0.63
N SER A 28 -19.63 -2.29 -0.34
CA SER A 28 -20.90 -2.04 -1.02
C SER A 28 -21.06 -2.87 -2.29
N THR A 29 -19.95 -3.31 -2.89
CA THR A 29 -19.96 -4.05 -4.15
C THR A 29 -18.61 -4.73 -4.43
N VAL A 30 -18.61 -5.72 -5.32
CA VAL A 30 -17.40 -6.30 -5.93
C VAL A 30 -16.99 -5.41 -7.11
N ILE A 31 -15.73 -4.96 -7.13
CA ILE A 31 -15.19 -3.99 -8.11
C ILE A 31 -14.39 -4.63 -9.25
N GLY A 32 -14.17 -5.94 -9.21
CA GLY A 32 -13.43 -6.68 -10.25
C GLY A 32 -12.75 -7.94 -9.73
N ASP A 33 -11.97 -8.57 -10.60
CA ASP A 33 -11.11 -9.71 -10.30
C ASP A 33 -9.63 -9.35 -10.42
N MET A 34 -8.77 -10.10 -9.75
CA MET A 34 -7.32 -9.94 -9.85
C MET A 34 -6.65 -11.27 -10.17
N LEU A 35 -5.72 -11.25 -11.13
CA LEU A 35 -4.78 -12.33 -11.38
C LEU A 35 -3.41 -11.93 -10.87
N LEU A 36 -2.74 -12.84 -10.19
CA LEU A 36 -1.41 -12.65 -9.65
C LEU A 36 -0.52 -13.81 -10.08
N GLY A 37 0.67 -13.50 -10.57
CA GLY A 37 1.70 -14.47 -10.94
C GLY A 37 3.05 -14.03 -10.41
N GLY A 38 3.89 -14.99 -10.06
CA GLY A 38 5.23 -14.69 -9.58
C GLY A 38 6.21 -15.82 -9.89
N LEU A 39 7.45 -15.43 -10.15
CA LEU A 39 8.58 -16.34 -10.29
C LEU A 39 9.68 -15.89 -9.34
N GLY A 40 10.19 -16.80 -8.53
CA GLY A 40 11.29 -16.56 -7.60
C GLY A 40 12.49 -17.44 -7.94
N PHE A 41 13.67 -16.89 -7.70
CA PHE A 41 14.94 -17.58 -7.78
C PHE A 41 15.78 -17.22 -6.54
N GLN A 42 16.43 -18.22 -5.98
CA GLN A 42 17.40 -18.03 -4.90
C GLN A 42 18.53 -19.03 -5.06
N ARG A 43 19.75 -18.57 -4.79
CA ARG A 43 20.93 -19.42 -4.74
C ARG A 43 21.86 -19.00 -3.62
N GLU A 44 22.47 -20.00 -3.02
CA GLU A 44 23.54 -19.88 -2.03
C GLU A 44 24.76 -20.62 -2.56
N GLU A 45 25.88 -19.94 -2.63
CA GLU A 45 27.16 -20.52 -3.03
C GLU A 45 27.92 -21.04 -1.81
N GLU A 46 28.87 -21.94 -2.03
CA GLU A 46 29.76 -22.46 -0.98
C GLU A 46 30.55 -21.37 -0.25
N SER A 47 30.77 -20.23 -0.91
CA SER A 47 31.40 -19.05 -0.30
C SER A 47 30.54 -18.37 0.77
N GLY A 48 29.28 -18.78 0.94
CA GLY A 48 28.28 -18.12 1.79
C GLY A 48 27.62 -16.89 1.15
N LEU A 49 27.97 -16.58 -0.11
CA LEU A 49 27.25 -15.60 -0.94
C LEU A 49 25.84 -16.12 -1.22
N LYS A 50 24.83 -15.31 -0.94
CA LYS A 50 23.44 -15.57 -1.32
C LYS A 50 22.97 -14.48 -2.26
N TYR A 51 22.28 -14.87 -3.32
CA TYR A 51 21.58 -13.93 -4.18
C TYR A 51 20.22 -14.50 -4.53
N PHE A 52 19.27 -13.61 -4.66
CA PHE A 52 17.90 -13.96 -4.95
C PHE A 52 17.26 -12.86 -5.78
N GLY A 53 16.20 -13.25 -6.48
CA GLY A 53 15.36 -12.32 -7.17
C GLY A 53 13.98 -12.91 -7.37
N SER A 54 12.99 -12.04 -7.48
CA SER A 54 11.66 -12.41 -7.92
C SER A 54 11.13 -11.38 -8.90
N PHE A 55 10.33 -11.89 -9.83
CA PHE A 55 9.49 -11.10 -10.70
C PHE A 55 8.04 -11.44 -10.38
N GLY A 56 7.22 -10.40 -10.24
CA GLY A 56 5.79 -10.52 -10.05
C GLY A 56 5.05 -9.79 -11.15
N TRP A 57 3.90 -10.34 -11.53
CA TRP A 57 2.96 -9.72 -12.45
C TRP A 57 1.54 -9.82 -11.87
N THR A 58 0.77 -8.76 -12.09
CA THR A 58 -0.60 -8.60 -11.63
C THR A 58 -1.43 -8.09 -12.79
N GLN A 59 -2.61 -8.66 -12.98
CA GLN A 59 -3.64 -8.11 -13.84
C GLN A 59 -4.89 -7.81 -13.03
N LEU A 60 -5.25 -6.54 -13.01
CA LEU A 60 -6.49 -6.03 -12.44
C LEU A 60 -7.55 -6.04 -13.54
N ARG A 61 -8.69 -6.69 -13.29
CA ARG A 61 -9.81 -6.82 -14.24
C ARG A 61 -11.05 -6.15 -13.64
N PRO A 62 -11.23 -4.84 -13.86
CA PRO A 62 -12.36 -4.11 -13.31
C PRO A 62 -13.67 -4.57 -13.95
N ASN A 63 -14.80 -4.35 -13.28
CA ASN A 63 -16.13 -4.71 -13.78
C ASN A 63 -17.06 -3.49 -13.96
N GLY A 64 -16.49 -2.29 -14.02
CA GLY A 64 -17.22 -1.02 -14.16
C GLY A 64 -17.90 -0.52 -12.88
N LYS A 65 -17.90 -1.29 -11.79
CA LYS A 65 -18.48 -0.88 -10.50
C LYS A 65 -17.44 -0.13 -9.66
N ALA A 66 -17.91 0.82 -8.87
CA ALA A 66 -17.09 1.58 -7.94
C ALA A 66 -17.77 1.73 -6.58
N GLY A 67 -16.96 1.83 -5.53
CA GLY A 67 -17.39 2.27 -4.22
C GLY A 67 -16.96 3.71 -3.95
N LEU A 68 -17.03 4.13 -2.69
CA LEU A 68 -16.63 5.47 -2.26
C LEU A 68 -15.17 5.80 -2.62
N PHE A 69 -14.28 4.81 -2.61
CA PHE A 69 -12.85 5.01 -2.84
C PHE A 69 -12.41 4.73 -4.28
N GLY A 70 -13.36 4.46 -5.19
CA GLY A 70 -13.06 4.10 -6.58
C GLY A 70 -13.51 2.69 -6.95
N GLY A 71 -13.30 2.36 -8.23
CA GLY A 71 -13.35 1.00 -8.75
C GLY A 71 -11.98 0.33 -8.66
N MET A 72 -11.83 -0.84 -9.28
CA MET A 72 -10.53 -1.51 -9.36
C MET A 72 -9.61 -0.74 -10.31
N ALA A 73 -8.48 -0.22 -9.81
CA ALA A 73 -7.49 0.56 -10.57
C ALA A 73 -8.01 1.84 -11.26
N THR A 74 -9.20 2.29 -10.89
CA THR A 74 -9.96 3.31 -11.61
C THR A 74 -10.76 4.16 -10.63
N ASP A 75 -10.97 5.43 -10.95
CA ASP A 75 -11.68 6.35 -10.07
C ASP A 75 -13.20 6.17 -10.17
N ALA A 76 -13.89 6.59 -9.12
CA ALA A 76 -15.35 6.62 -9.12
C ALA A 76 -15.86 7.90 -9.78
N ILE A 77 -16.93 7.78 -10.56
CA ILE A 77 -17.73 8.91 -10.99
C ILE A 77 -18.81 9.14 -9.94
N PHE A 78 -18.85 10.37 -9.43
CA PHE A 78 -19.82 10.79 -8.43
C PHE A 78 -20.93 11.61 -9.08
N GLU A 79 -22.17 11.29 -8.72
CA GLU A 79 -23.34 12.03 -9.15
C GLU A 79 -24.14 12.53 -7.94
N PRO A 80 -24.80 13.70 -8.05
CA PRO A 80 -25.69 14.18 -7.02
C PRO A 80 -26.92 13.28 -6.93
N ALA A 81 -27.17 12.73 -5.74
CA ALA A 81 -28.36 11.97 -5.41
C ALA A 81 -29.01 12.55 -4.16
N LEU A 82 -30.32 12.35 -4.03
CA LEU A 82 -31.04 12.73 -2.82
C LEU A 82 -30.72 11.73 -1.71
N SER A 83 -30.54 12.22 -0.48
CA SER A 83 -30.37 11.40 0.72
C SER A 83 -31.55 10.45 0.90
N ALA A 84 -31.36 9.37 1.67
CA ALA A 84 -32.39 8.35 1.86
C ALA A 84 -33.71 8.89 2.46
N ASP A 85 -33.64 9.98 3.22
CA ASP A 85 -34.77 10.69 3.83
C ASP A 85 -35.26 11.89 3.00
N GLY A 86 -34.65 12.16 1.85
CA GLY A 86 -35.09 13.20 0.93
C GLY A 86 -34.67 14.63 1.28
N SER A 87 -33.86 14.82 2.32
CA SER A 87 -33.60 16.13 2.92
C SER A 87 -32.40 16.85 2.30
N GLU A 88 -31.43 16.13 1.75
CA GLU A 88 -30.15 16.68 1.30
C GLU A 88 -29.70 16.09 -0.05
N ILE A 89 -28.92 16.86 -0.80
CA ILE A 89 -28.22 16.36 -1.99
C ILE A 89 -26.83 15.90 -1.55
N ILE A 90 -26.54 14.62 -1.77
CA ILE A 90 -25.25 13.98 -1.49
C ILE A 90 -24.58 13.52 -2.78
N LEU A 91 -23.26 13.50 -2.80
CA LEU A 91 -22.50 12.90 -3.90
C LEU A 91 -22.34 11.41 -3.63
N VAL A 92 -22.80 10.57 -4.57
CA VAL A 92 -22.70 9.12 -4.46
C VAL A 92 -21.88 8.54 -5.61
N PRO A 93 -21.01 7.54 -5.36
CA PRO A 93 -20.29 6.85 -6.42
C PRO A 93 -21.30 6.00 -7.20
N VAL A 94 -21.44 6.24 -8.50
CA VAL A 94 -22.41 5.52 -9.34
C VAL A 94 -21.77 4.45 -10.22
N ARG A 95 -20.52 4.67 -10.66
CA ARG A 95 -19.76 3.75 -11.52
C ARG A 95 -18.27 4.10 -11.52
N ALA A 96 -17.46 3.20 -12.08
CA ALA A 96 -16.07 3.48 -12.41
C ALA A 96 -15.95 4.38 -13.66
N GLU A 97 -14.83 5.09 -13.78
CA GLU A 97 -14.48 5.90 -14.96
C GLU A 97 -14.37 5.03 -16.23
N ASN A 98 -13.76 3.86 -16.10
CA ASN A 98 -13.60 2.83 -17.14
C ASN A 98 -13.52 1.44 -16.50
N ASP A 99 -13.55 0.41 -17.34
CA ASP A 99 -13.41 -1.00 -16.96
C ASP A 99 -12.25 -1.72 -17.65
N ASP A 100 -11.28 -0.95 -18.15
CA ASP A 100 -10.12 -1.49 -18.85
C ASP A 100 -9.21 -2.29 -17.91
N ALA A 101 -8.78 -3.46 -18.37
CA ALA A 101 -7.80 -4.26 -17.64
C ALA A 101 -6.48 -3.50 -17.50
N GLN A 102 -5.87 -3.58 -16.32
CA GLN A 102 -4.59 -2.92 -16.02
C GLN A 102 -3.56 -3.94 -15.58
N ASP A 103 -2.39 -3.89 -16.20
CA ASP A 103 -1.26 -4.74 -15.85
C ASP A 103 -0.26 -3.99 -14.97
N GLY A 104 0.19 -4.65 -13.91
CA GLY A 104 1.27 -4.22 -13.04
C GLY A 104 2.32 -5.30 -12.92
N TYR A 105 3.57 -4.91 -12.74
CA TYR A 105 4.66 -5.79 -12.42
C TYR A 105 5.52 -5.22 -11.29
N GLY A 106 6.23 -6.12 -10.63
CA GLY A 106 7.20 -5.80 -9.59
C GLY A 106 8.44 -6.67 -9.71
N VAL A 107 9.58 -6.09 -9.33
CA VAL A 107 10.87 -6.78 -9.29
C VAL A 107 11.44 -6.63 -7.89
N TYR A 108 11.95 -7.71 -7.34
CA TYR A 108 12.69 -7.71 -6.09
C TYR A 108 13.99 -8.47 -6.30
N VAL A 109 15.12 -7.88 -5.93
CA VAL A 109 16.42 -8.51 -6.05
C VAL A 109 17.24 -8.20 -4.81
N GLY A 110 18.12 -9.12 -4.45
CA GLY A 110 19.00 -8.89 -3.32
C GLY A 110 20.21 -9.80 -3.32
N VAL A 111 21.23 -9.34 -2.61
CA VAL A 111 22.45 -10.09 -2.36
C VAL A 111 22.81 -9.96 -0.89
N GLN A 112 23.22 -11.08 -0.31
CA GLN A 112 23.75 -11.16 1.03
C GLN A 112 25.14 -11.79 0.96
N ILE A 113 26.13 -11.10 1.50
CA ILE A 113 27.52 -11.53 1.55
C ILE A 113 27.93 -11.87 3.00
N PRO A 114 28.83 -12.84 3.19
CA PRO A 114 29.52 -12.99 4.47
C PRO A 114 30.28 -11.71 4.80
N ALA A 115 30.27 -11.33 6.07
CA ALA A 115 30.95 -10.14 6.56
C ALA A 115 31.60 -10.42 7.93
N PRO A 116 32.53 -9.59 8.41
CA PRO A 116 33.14 -9.79 9.72
C PRO A 116 32.09 -9.94 10.83
N MET A 117 32.16 -11.01 11.62
CA MET A 117 31.19 -11.28 12.70
C MET A 117 29.72 -11.39 12.22
N GLY A 118 29.47 -11.74 10.96
CA GLY A 118 28.10 -11.75 10.46
C GLY A 118 27.91 -11.79 8.95
N LYS A 119 26.84 -11.12 8.50
CA LYS A 119 26.43 -11.01 7.09
C LYS A 119 25.98 -9.59 6.79
N PHE A 120 26.31 -9.11 5.59
CA PHE A 120 25.80 -7.85 5.06
C PHE A 120 24.86 -8.13 3.89
N GLY A 121 23.73 -7.45 3.82
CA GLY A 121 22.77 -7.60 2.74
C GLY A 121 22.32 -6.27 2.18
N VAL A 122 22.08 -6.26 0.87
CA VAL A 122 21.44 -5.17 0.15
C VAL A 122 20.36 -5.71 -0.75
N GLU A 123 19.23 -5.01 -0.77
CA GLU A 123 18.03 -5.44 -1.47
C GLU A 123 17.39 -4.24 -2.16
N TYR A 124 16.76 -4.50 -3.29
CA TYR A 124 16.08 -3.50 -4.09
C TYR A 124 14.73 -4.04 -4.58
N ASN A 125 13.72 -3.18 -4.50
CA ASN A 125 12.34 -3.48 -4.86
C ASN A 125 11.86 -2.39 -5.82
N TYR A 126 11.18 -2.78 -6.88
CA TYR A 126 10.47 -1.88 -7.77
C TYR A 126 9.05 -2.39 -8.00
N GLY A 127 8.08 -1.47 -8.01
CA GLY A 127 6.71 -1.75 -8.43
C GLY A 127 6.22 -0.71 -9.42
N SER A 128 5.66 -1.16 -10.53
CA SER A 128 5.03 -0.28 -11.52
C SER A 128 3.70 0.33 -11.04
N LYS A 129 3.15 1.27 -11.80
CA LYS A 129 1.92 2.03 -11.50
C LYS A 129 0.73 1.19 -10.98
N TYR A 130 0.43 0.06 -11.62
CA TYR A 130 -0.71 -0.79 -11.24
C TYR A 130 -0.30 -2.02 -10.43
N TRP A 131 0.95 -2.05 -9.96
CA TRP A 131 1.46 -3.14 -9.15
C TRP A 131 0.63 -3.32 -7.87
N THR A 132 0.22 -4.57 -7.63
CA THR A 132 -0.47 -5.00 -6.42
C THR A 132 0.03 -6.41 -6.09
N PRO A 133 0.89 -6.58 -5.08
CA PRO A 133 1.51 -7.88 -4.79
C PRO A 133 0.62 -8.78 -3.93
N PHE A 134 1.13 -9.99 -3.65
CA PHE A 134 0.58 -10.97 -2.70
C PHE A 134 0.64 -10.55 -1.21
N THR A 135 0.88 -9.28 -0.89
CA THR A 135 1.12 -8.80 0.49
C THR A 135 -0.10 -8.12 1.10
N GLN A 136 -1.29 -8.51 0.67
CA GLN A 136 -2.54 -7.98 1.23
C GLN A 136 -2.60 -8.32 2.72
N ALA A 137 -2.86 -7.31 3.57
CA ALA A 137 -2.88 -7.42 5.03
C ALA A 137 -1.53 -7.71 5.73
N GLN A 138 -0.40 -7.37 5.10
CA GLN A 138 0.89 -7.32 5.80
C GLN A 138 0.96 -6.11 6.74
N ASP A 139 1.38 -6.33 7.99
CA ASP A 139 1.39 -5.35 9.08
C ASP A 139 2.80 -4.80 9.34
N ASP A 140 3.33 -4.06 8.37
CA ASP A 140 4.56 -3.29 8.52
C ASP A 140 4.23 -1.82 8.79
N MET A 141 5.11 -1.11 9.49
CA MET A 141 4.88 0.30 9.90
C MET A 141 4.56 1.25 8.74
N LEU A 142 5.13 0.99 7.55
CA LEU A 142 4.90 1.76 6.32
C LEU A 142 4.18 0.94 5.24
N GLY A 143 3.63 -0.21 5.61
CA GLY A 143 3.18 -1.22 4.66
C GLY A 143 4.33 -2.03 4.06
N SER A 144 3.98 -3.10 3.33
CA SER A 144 4.97 -4.00 2.75
C SER A 144 5.86 -3.28 1.73
N LYS A 145 7.18 -3.37 1.88
CA LYS A 145 8.13 -2.87 0.88
C LYS A 145 7.92 -3.46 -0.52
N LEU A 146 7.38 -4.68 -0.60
CA LEU A 146 7.08 -5.35 -1.87
C LEU A 146 5.83 -4.79 -2.54
N ALA A 147 5.03 -3.97 -1.84
CA ALA A 147 3.83 -3.33 -2.35
C ALA A 147 4.03 -1.92 -2.88
N THR A 148 5.22 -1.35 -2.67
CA THR A 148 5.57 -0.01 -3.15
C THR A 148 5.45 0.08 -4.66
N ARG A 149 4.67 1.06 -5.12
CA ARG A 149 4.62 1.53 -6.51
C ARG A 149 5.65 2.64 -6.68
N GLY A 150 6.86 2.25 -7.05
CA GLY A 150 8.06 3.08 -7.01
C GLY A 150 9.25 2.22 -6.61
N HIS A 151 10.17 2.78 -5.85
CA HIS A 151 11.47 2.20 -5.52
C HIS A 151 11.62 2.00 -4.00
N VAL A 152 12.21 0.87 -3.60
CA VAL A 152 12.67 0.66 -2.22
C VAL A 152 14.05 0.06 -2.21
N GLY A 153 15.00 0.73 -1.57
CA GLY A 153 16.31 0.18 -1.26
C GLY A 153 16.39 -0.21 0.21
N GLU A 154 16.98 -1.36 0.52
CA GLU A 154 17.30 -1.78 1.88
C GLU A 154 18.78 -2.17 1.98
N ALA A 155 19.39 -1.80 3.09
CA ALA A 155 20.67 -2.34 3.53
C ALA A 155 20.58 -2.82 4.97
N TYR A 156 21.17 -3.97 5.28
CA TYR A 156 21.18 -4.52 6.63
C TYR A 156 22.48 -5.25 6.96
N TYR A 157 22.73 -5.35 8.26
CA TYR A 157 23.80 -6.16 8.82
C TYR A 157 23.20 -7.14 9.84
N ILE A 158 23.60 -8.39 9.75
CA ILE A 158 23.30 -9.43 10.73
C ILE A 158 24.58 -9.72 11.50
N PHE A 159 24.60 -9.39 12.78
CA PHE A 159 25.68 -9.76 13.70
C PHE A 159 25.39 -11.12 14.32
N ASP A 160 26.22 -12.10 14.01
CA ASP A 160 26.14 -13.43 14.62
C ASP A 160 26.84 -13.36 15.99
N VAL A 161 26.06 -13.33 17.08
CA VAL A 161 26.62 -13.21 18.44
C VAL A 161 27.08 -14.58 18.96
N ASN A 162 26.26 -15.61 18.72
CA ASN A 162 26.59 -17.01 18.95
C ASN A 162 25.71 -17.89 18.03
N PRO A 163 25.93 -19.22 17.96
CA PRO A 163 25.16 -20.10 17.06
C PRO A 163 23.64 -20.07 17.25
N ASN A 164 23.18 -19.61 18.42
CA ASN A 164 21.77 -19.53 18.81
C ASN A 164 21.22 -18.10 18.81
N MET A 165 22.05 -17.07 18.56
CA MET A 165 21.66 -15.68 18.73
C MET A 165 22.28 -14.77 17.68
N PHE A 166 21.43 -14.00 17.01
CA PHE A 166 21.86 -12.96 16.08
C PHE A 166 21.07 -11.67 16.26
N ILE A 167 21.72 -10.56 15.94
CA ILE A 167 21.11 -9.22 15.90
C ILE A 167 21.08 -8.78 14.45
N LYS A 168 19.91 -8.40 13.94
CA LYS A 168 19.78 -7.76 12.63
C LYS A 168 19.50 -6.27 12.83
N VAL A 169 20.28 -5.43 12.18
CA VAL A 169 20.01 -3.99 12.05
C VAL A 169 19.91 -3.64 10.58
N GLY A 170 18.95 -2.80 10.23
CA GLY A 170 18.73 -2.45 8.83
C GLY A 170 18.04 -1.12 8.68
N GLY A 171 18.13 -0.59 7.46
CA GLY A 171 17.46 0.62 7.05
C GLY A 171 16.89 0.46 5.64
N LEU A 172 15.70 1.01 5.44
CA LEU A 172 15.02 1.08 4.17
C LEU A 172 14.79 2.54 3.78
N TYR A 173 14.92 2.82 2.49
CA TYR A 173 14.51 4.07 1.87
C TYR A 173 13.46 3.78 0.82
N TYR A 174 12.32 4.44 0.94
CA TYR A 174 11.19 4.36 0.04
C TYR A 174 11.10 5.64 -0.78
N ASP A 175 10.86 5.47 -2.08
CA ASP A 175 10.60 6.53 -3.05
C ASP A 175 9.35 6.11 -3.85
N TYR A 176 8.22 6.75 -3.56
CA TYR A 176 6.91 6.38 -4.08
C TYR A 176 6.62 7.16 -5.36
N GLU A 177 6.58 6.46 -6.50
CA GLU A 177 6.27 7.08 -7.79
C GLU A 177 4.75 7.26 -7.96
N TYR A 178 3.94 6.33 -7.41
CA TYR A 178 2.49 6.34 -7.54
C TYR A 178 1.75 6.13 -6.21
N THR A 179 0.56 6.73 -6.14
CA THR A 179 -0.35 6.61 -4.99
C THR A 179 -0.93 5.20 -4.83
N GLY A 180 -1.42 4.91 -3.61
CA GLY A 180 -2.19 3.69 -3.33
C GLY A 180 -1.38 2.41 -3.38
N SER A 181 -0.08 2.45 -3.08
CA SER A 181 0.78 1.26 -2.98
C SER A 181 0.10 0.13 -2.20
N GLY A 182 0.04 -1.07 -2.80
CA GLY A 182 -0.64 -2.23 -2.22
C GLY A 182 -2.18 -2.26 -2.32
N SER A 183 -2.84 -1.18 -2.75
CA SER A 183 -4.30 -1.12 -2.88
C SER A 183 -4.76 -1.34 -4.32
N PRO A 184 -5.68 -2.29 -4.60
CA PRO A 184 -6.31 -2.41 -5.92
C PRO A 184 -7.43 -1.39 -6.15
N VAL A 185 -7.79 -0.58 -5.14
CA VAL A 185 -8.92 0.37 -5.19
C VAL A 185 -8.44 1.78 -5.54
N GLY A 186 -9.13 2.42 -6.48
CA GLY A 186 -8.82 3.77 -6.95
C GLY A 186 -7.74 3.81 -8.03
N LYS A 187 -7.68 4.89 -8.79
CA LYS A 187 -6.67 5.07 -9.84
C LYS A 187 -5.34 5.49 -9.21
N PRO A 188 -4.25 4.74 -9.44
CA PRO A 188 -2.92 5.22 -9.07
C PRO A 188 -2.60 6.46 -9.91
N VAL A 189 -2.19 7.54 -9.25
CA VAL A 189 -1.70 8.77 -9.89
C VAL A 189 -0.27 9.02 -9.44
N LYS A 190 0.50 9.82 -10.19
CA LYS A 190 1.86 10.15 -9.80
C LYS A 190 1.85 10.98 -8.52
N VAL A 191 2.77 10.70 -7.60
CA VAL A 191 2.87 11.48 -6.35
C VAL A 191 3.22 12.94 -6.67
N ASP A 192 4.18 13.18 -7.56
CA ASP A 192 4.53 14.53 -8.02
C ASP A 192 3.34 15.33 -8.55
N ASP A 193 2.47 14.69 -9.34
CA ASP A 193 1.28 15.37 -9.90
C ASP A 193 0.28 15.75 -8.79
N VAL A 194 0.19 14.97 -7.71
CA VAL A 194 -0.64 15.31 -6.55
C VAL A 194 -0.03 16.47 -5.77
N LEU A 195 1.29 16.45 -5.55
CA LEU A 195 2.00 17.53 -4.83
C LEU A 195 1.96 18.86 -5.60
N ASP A 196 2.03 18.81 -6.93
CA ASP A 196 1.90 19.95 -7.82
C ASP A 196 0.45 20.43 -8.00
N GLY A 197 -0.54 19.73 -7.44
CA GLY A 197 -1.96 20.04 -7.60
C GLY A 197 -2.53 19.76 -9.01
N LYS A 198 -1.82 18.98 -9.83
CA LYS A 198 -2.23 18.56 -11.18
C LYS A 198 -3.14 17.33 -11.15
N ALA A 199 -3.04 16.52 -10.10
CA ALA A 199 -3.87 15.35 -9.87
C ALA A 199 -4.55 15.41 -8.50
N TYR A 200 -5.74 14.82 -8.40
CA TYR A 200 -6.46 14.67 -7.15
C TYR A 200 -6.16 13.31 -6.51
N SER A 201 -6.01 13.28 -5.19
CA SER A 201 -6.00 12.06 -4.39
C SER A 201 -6.92 12.25 -3.19
N MET A 202 -7.85 11.31 -2.99
CA MET A 202 -8.77 11.35 -1.85
C MET A 202 -8.04 11.13 -0.52
N LEU A 203 -6.99 10.31 -0.54
CA LEU A 203 -6.16 10.01 0.63
C LEU A 203 -4.83 10.77 0.54
N PRO A 204 -4.24 11.15 1.68
CA PRO A 204 -2.88 11.68 1.71
C PRO A 204 -1.89 10.75 1.02
N VAL A 205 -0.87 11.33 0.42
CA VAL A 205 0.18 10.62 -0.31
C VAL A 205 1.48 10.71 0.47
N VAL A 206 2.27 9.64 0.42
CA VAL A 206 3.64 9.61 0.92
C VAL A 206 4.55 9.70 -0.30
N ASP A 207 5.51 10.64 -0.27
CA ASP A 207 6.51 10.84 -1.32
C ASP A 207 7.73 9.96 -1.08
N THR A 208 8.38 10.17 0.07
CA THR A 208 9.52 9.36 0.49
C THR A 208 9.39 8.97 1.96
N ALA A 209 10.03 7.87 2.35
CA ALA A 209 10.07 7.45 3.74
C ALA A 209 11.39 6.75 4.10
N TRP A 210 11.79 6.90 5.35
CA TRP A 210 12.91 6.18 5.93
C TRP A 210 12.38 5.27 7.05
N ASP A 211 12.80 4.02 7.02
CA ASP A 211 12.49 3.04 8.07
C ASP A 211 13.79 2.42 8.58
N GLY A 212 13.98 2.43 9.89
CA GLY A 212 15.16 1.88 10.54
C GLY A 212 14.72 0.90 11.61
N TYR A 213 15.29 -0.30 11.59
CA TYR A 213 14.88 -1.35 12.51
C TYR A 213 16.08 -2.09 13.11
N ALA A 214 15.84 -2.66 14.29
CA ALA A 214 16.74 -3.59 14.94
C ALA A 214 15.93 -4.75 15.53
N SER A 215 16.41 -5.98 15.36
CA SER A 215 15.77 -7.17 15.89
C SER A 215 16.80 -8.10 16.52
N LEU A 216 16.44 -8.72 17.64
CA LEU A 216 17.20 -9.77 18.30
C LEU A 216 16.46 -11.09 18.12
N THR A 217 17.13 -12.11 17.57
CA THR A 217 16.57 -13.46 17.46
C THR A 217 17.38 -14.43 18.32
N ILE A 218 16.68 -15.22 19.13
CA ILE A 218 17.25 -16.28 19.98
C ILE A 218 16.57 -17.60 19.64
N LYS A 219 17.37 -18.64 19.41
CA LYS A 219 16.93 -20.01 19.15
C LYS A 219 17.19 -20.87 20.39
N PHE A 220 16.12 -21.43 20.96
CA PHE A 220 16.17 -22.33 22.12
C PHE A 220 16.32 -23.80 21.68
#